data_AF-A0A1G3PPL5-F1
#
_entry.id   AF-A0A1G3PPL5-F1
#
_cell.length_a   1.000
_cell.length_b   1.000
_cell.length_c   1.000
_cell.angle_alpha   90.00
_cell.angle_beta   90.00
_cell.angle_gamma   90.00
#
_symmetry.space_group_name_H-M   'P 1'
#
loop_
_entity.id
_entity.type
_entity.pdbx_description
1 polymer ?
#
loop_
_entity_poly.entity_id
_entity_poly.type
_entity_poly.pdbx_seq_one_letter_code
_entity_poly.pdbx_strand_id
1 'polypeptide(L)' 'MKRRLMTKKNWALVLAGIVITFIGYLLIRPITTNYDGLLAFIAIVVTILGLAIVIFGLSKGFETESQESDFK' A
#
# COMPACT_ATOMS: atom_id res chain seq x y z
N MET A 1 -6.60 28.02 4.38
CA MET A 1 -5.62 27.05 3.82
C MET A 1 -6.38 25.96 3.07
N LYS A 2 -6.22 25.81 1.75
CA LYS A 2 -6.83 24.67 1.03
C LYS A 2 -6.03 23.42 1.40
N ARG A 3 -6.57 22.57 2.30
CA ARG A 3 -6.03 21.23 2.59
C ARG A 3 -5.70 20.57 1.26
N ARG A 4 -4.42 20.42 0.95
CA ARG A 4 -4.01 19.83 -0.32
C ARG A 4 -4.27 18.33 -0.20
N LEU A 5 -5.45 17.92 -0.63
CA LEU A 5 -5.83 16.53 -0.80
C LEU A 5 -4.72 15.84 -1.61
N MET A 6 -4.29 14.69 -1.10
CA MET A 6 -3.34 13.73 -1.66
C MET A 6 -2.96 13.94 -3.14
N THR A 7 -1.66 14.05 -3.44
CA THR A 7 -1.19 14.35 -4.80
C THR A 7 -1.57 13.24 -5.79
N LYS A 8 -1.72 13.58 -7.08
CA LYS A 8 -2.01 12.60 -8.16
C LYS A 8 -1.00 11.44 -8.18
N LYS A 9 0.26 11.70 -7.84
CA LYS A 9 1.32 10.68 -7.76
C LYS A 9 1.08 9.70 -6.60
N ASN A 10 0.68 10.21 -5.44
CA ASN A 10 0.35 9.37 -4.29
C ASN A 10 -0.87 8.49 -4.59
N TRP A 11 -1.88 9.04 -5.25
CA TRP A 11 -3.05 8.28 -5.71
C TRP A 11 -2.70 7.19 -6.72
N ALA A 12 -1.81 7.48 -7.68
CA ALA A 12 -1.32 6.49 -8.62
C ALA A 12 -0.57 5.34 -7.89
N LEU A 13 0.20 5.67 -6.86
CA LEU A 13 0.92 4.70 -6.05
C LEU A 13 -0.04 3.83 -5.22
N VAL A 14 -1.09 4.42 -4.65
CA VAL A 14 -2.17 3.67 -3.98
C VAL A 14 -2.86 2.72 -4.96
N LEU A 15 -3.22 3.20 -6.14
CA LEU A 15 -3.89 2.37 -7.15
C LEU A 15 -2.99 1.20 -7.60
N ALA A 16 -1.70 1.45 -7.79
CA ALA A 16 -0.73 0.40 -8.08
C ALA A 16 -0.64 -0.63 -6.94
N GLY A 17 -0.60 -0.17 -5.68
CA GLY A 17 -0.63 -1.05 -4.51
C GLY A 17 -1.88 -1.93 -4.47
N ILE A 18 -3.06 -1.36 -4.72
CA ILE A 18 -4.33 -2.12 -4.78
C ILE A 18 -4.28 -3.20 -5.87
N VAL A 19 -3.76 -2.87 -7.06
CA VAL A 19 -3.62 -3.84 -8.16
C VAL A 19 -2.67 -4.98 -7.76
N ILE A 20 -1.53 -4.67 -7.13
CA ILE A 20 -0.58 -5.69 -6.65
C ILE A 20 -1.21 -6.57 -5.57
N THR A 21 -1.93 -6.00 -4.61
CA THR A 21 -2.65 -6.78 -3.59
C THR A 21 -3.71 -7.69 -4.21
N PHE A 22 -4.42 -7.21 -5.23
CA PHE A 22 -5.41 -8.02 -5.95
C PHE A 22 -4.75 -9.19 -6.69
N ILE A 23 -3.59 -8.98 -7.31
CA ILE A 23 -2.79 -10.07 -7.91
C ILE A 23 -2.38 -11.08 -6.84
N GLY A 24 -1.91 -10.62 -5.68
CA GLY A 24 -1.59 -11.47 -4.53
C GLY A 24 -2.78 -12.35 -4.11
N TYR A 25 -3.97 -11.77 -4.00
CA TYR A 25 -5.20 -12.51 -3.73
C TYR A 25 -5.51 -13.58 -4.80
N LEU A 26 -5.36 -13.26 -6.08
CA LEU A 26 -5.56 -14.22 -7.18
C LEU A 26 -4.58 -15.39 -7.11
N LEU A 27 -3.35 -15.15 -6.65
CA LEU A 27 -2.34 -16.20 -6.44
C LEU A 27 -2.65 -17.08 -5.22
N ILE A 28 -3.24 -16.50 -4.16
CA ILE A 28 -3.66 -17.25 -2.96
C ILE A 28 -4.91 -18.10 -3.25
N ARG A 29 -5.87 -17.58 -4.01
CA ARG A 29 -7.18 -18.21 -4.27
C ARG A 29 -7.14 -19.71 -4.63
N PRO A 30 -6.26 -20.21 -5.51
CA PRO A 30 -6.20 -21.64 -5.86
C PRO A 30 -5.51 -22.51 -4.80
N ILE A 31 -4.87 -21.92 -3.77
CA ILE A 31 -4.13 -22.64 -2.74
C ILE A 31 -5.10 -23.07 -1.65
N THR A 32 -5.65 -24.28 -1.76
CA THR A 32 -6.67 -24.79 -0.82
C THR A 32 -6.13 -25.72 0.26
N THR A 33 -4.94 -26.30 0.07
CA THR A 33 -4.46 -27.41 0.92
C THR A 33 -2.96 -27.40 1.23
N ASN A 34 -2.11 -26.75 0.43
CA ASN A 34 -0.66 -26.73 0.63
C ASN A 34 -0.13 -25.30 0.76
N TYR A 35 -0.10 -24.79 2.00
CA TYR A 35 0.49 -23.48 2.32
C TYR A 35 2.03 -23.51 2.44
N ASP A 36 2.65 -24.69 2.48
CA ASP A 36 4.11 -24.86 2.55
C ASP A 36 4.81 -24.76 1.17
N GLY A 37 4.05 -24.47 0.11
CA GLY A 37 4.60 -24.30 -1.23
C GLY A 37 5.29 -22.95 -1.43
N LEU A 38 6.38 -22.93 -2.21
CA LEU A 38 7.04 -21.69 -2.66
C LEU A 38 6.04 -20.68 -3.26
N LEU A 39 5.00 -21.18 -3.95
CA LEU A 39 3.94 -20.35 -4.52
C LEU A 39 3.10 -19.65 -3.44
N ALA A 40 2.78 -20.32 -2.33
CA ALA A 40 2.06 -19.72 -1.22
C ALA A 40 2.89 -18.61 -0.55
N PHE A 41 4.20 -18.86 -0.37
CA PHE A 41 5.13 -17.84 0.13
C PHE A 41 5.17 -16.62 -0.79
N ILE A 42 5.35 -16.82 -2.10
CA ILE A 42 5.36 -15.72 -3.08
C ILE A 42 4.02 -14.96 -3.05
N ALA A 43 2.89 -15.67 -3.02
CA ALA A 43 1.57 -15.05 -3.03
C ALA A 43 1.34 -14.16 -1.79
N ILE A 44 1.76 -14.63 -0.61
CA ILE A 44 1.72 -13.85 0.64
C ILE A 44 2.63 -12.62 0.54
N VAL A 45 3.88 -12.78 0.07
CA VAL A 45 4.82 -11.67 -0.09
C VAL A 45 4.27 -10.60 -1.04
N VAL A 46 3.72 -11.00 -2.18
CA VAL A 46 3.10 -10.08 -3.14
C VAL A 46 1.93 -9.33 -2.50
N THR A 47 1.10 -10.03 -1.73
CA THR A 47 -0.05 -9.41 -1.02
C THR A 47 0.43 -8.38 0.00
N ILE A 48 1.42 -8.73 0.83
CA ILE A 48 1.99 -7.84 1.86
C ILE A 48 2.65 -6.61 1.22
N LEU A 49 3.44 -6.80 0.15
CA LEU A 49 4.08 -5.69 -0.55
C LEU A 49 3.07 -4.74 -1.17
N GLY A 50 2.00 -5.27 -1.79
CA GLY A 50 0.91 -4.45 -2.31
C GLY A 50 0.27 -3.58 -1.23
N LEU A 51 -0.01 -4.17 -0.06
CA LEU A 51 -0.57 -3.45 1.09
C LEU A 51 0.40 -2.39 1.63
N ALA A 52 1.70 -2.71 1.72
CA ALA A 52 2.72 -1.77 2.15
C ALA A 52 2.81 -0.56 1.21
N ILE A 53 2.69 -0.78 -0.10
CA ILE A 53 2.63 0.30 -1.10
C ILE A 53 1.39 1.16 -0.90
N VAL A 54 0.22 0.58 -0.66
CA VAL A 54 -1.01 1.33 -0.36
C VAL A 54 -0.83 2.20 0.88
N ILE A 55 -0.35 1.62 1.98
CA ILE A 55 -0.10 2.34 3.24
C ILE A 55 0.89 3.49 3.01
N PHE A 56 2.01 3.21 2.34
CA PHE A 56 3.02 4.23 2.04
C PHE A 56 2.46 5.37 1.16
N GLY A 57 1.67 5.02 0.14
CA GLY A 57 1.00 5.98 -0.73
C GLY A 57 0.08 6.90 0.06
N LEU A 58 -0.76 6.34 0.94
CA LEU A 58 -1.64 7.09 1.83
C LEU A 58 -0.85 7.97 2.80
N SER A 59 0.17 7.42 3.46
CA SER A 59 1.00 8.12 4.46
C SER A 59 1.78 9.32 3.89
N LYS A 60 2.20 9.27 2.63
CA LYS A 60 2.91 10.36 1.91
C LYS A 60 2.12 11.67 1.76
N GLY A 61 0.86 11.72 2.20
CA GLY A 61 0.04 12.94 2.24
C GLY A 61 -0.36 13.38 3.65
N PHE A 62 0.05 12.63 4.69
CA PHE A 62 -0.27 12.90 6.10
C PHE A 62 0.91 13.51 6.87
N GLU A 63 2.00 13.91 6.21
CA GLU A 63 3.01 14.80 6.77
C GLU A 63 2.32 16.12 7.15
N THR A 64 1.79 16.10 8.37
CA THR A 64 1.00 17.15 8.99
C THR A 64 2.00 18.09 9.65
N GLU A 65 1.94 19.35 9.25
CA GLU A 65 2.57 20.55 9.81
C GLU A 65 2.91 20.46 11.32
N SER A 66 4.02 19.82 11.70
CA SER A 66 4.40 19.69 13.12
C SER A 66 5.67 20.42 13.51
N GLN A 67 6.11 21.44 12.76
CA GLN A 67 7.33 22.21 13.11
C GLN A 67 7.34 23.71 12.75
N GLU A 68 6.20 24.42 12.65
CA GLU A 68 6.26 25.87 12.36
C GLU A 68 5.20 26.73 13.08
N SER A 69 4.93 26.45 14.36
CA SER A 69 4.08 27.33 15.18
C SER A 69 4.62 27.69 16.57
N ASP A 70 5.92 27.50 16.85
CA ASP A 70 6.52 27.83 18.16
C ASP A 70 7.63 28.89 18.11
N PHE A 71 7.77 29.61 16.99
CA PHE A 71 8.59 30.81 16.91
C PHE A 71 7.88 31.90 16.09
N LYS A 72 6.95 32.61 16.71
CA LYS A 72 6.71 34.05 16.50
C LYS A 72 5.70 34.61 17.48
#